data_AF-A0A519XBJ4-F1
#
_entry.id   AF-A0A519XBJ4-F1
#
_cell.length_a   1.000
_cell.length_b   1.000
_cell.length_c   1.000
_cell.angle_alpha   90.00
_cell.angle_beta   90.00
_cell.angle_gamma   90.00
#
_symmetry.space_group_name_H-M   'P 1'
#
loop_
_entity.id
_entity.type
_entity.pdbx_description
1 polymer ?
#
loop_
_entity_poly.entity_id
_entity_poly.type
_entity_poly.pdbx_seq_one_letter_code
_entity_poly.pdbx_strand_id
1 'polypeptide(L)'
;MKKILINSFILFSMAIIGFGCKKQNYPGGEVSPFLPIFDLRGLYKGADITLNPDNMYGSSSISAVVVSDHSGKNLPSGLLIVQDKKRLSQLRGIAIPLGADAAKYVPGDSVVINVSGGILSRVDGILQIKGIAPTAVNRVAQNKPIAKNRVPSSFILADPNKYESTLLAIVKGGFDPLPTPTDVLSG
;
A
#
# COMPACT_ATOMS: atom_id res chain seq x y z
N MET A 1 -25.76 -67.28 6.56
CA MET A 1 -26.53 -66.05 6.25
C MET A 1 -25.88 -64.77 6.79
N LYS A 2 -25.51 -64.67 8.08
CA LYS A 2 -24.87 -63.46 8.65
C LYS A 2 -23.58 -63.00 7.94
N LYS A 3 -22.71 -63.92 7.50
CA LYS A 3 -21.45 -63.59 6.81
C LYS A 3 -21.66 -63.02 5.39
N ILE A 4 -22.70 -63.45 4.69
CA ILE A 4 -23.03 -62.97 3.34
C ILE A 4 -23.58 -61.54 3.40
N LEU A 5 -24.42 -61.25 4.40
CA LEU A 5 -24.95 -59.91 4.64
C LEU A 5 -23.84 -58.92 5.02
N ILE A 6 -22.90 -59.32 5.88
CA ILE A 6 -21.75 -58.49 6.27
C ILE A 6 -20.84 -58.19 5.06
N ASN A 7 -20.52 -59.21 4.25
CA ASN A 7 -19.68 -59.03 3.07
C ASN A 7 -20.34 -58.14 2.01
N SER A 8 -21.67 -58.25 1.82
CA SER A 8 -22.42 -57.34 0.93
C SER A 8 -22.41 -55.90 1.42
N PHE A 9 -22.52 -55.67 2.74
CA PHE A 9 -22.52 -54.33 3.31
C PHE A 9 -21.14 -53.66 3.18
N ILE A 10 -20.06 -54.43 3.33
CA ILE A 10 -18.67 -53.95 3.13
C ILE A 10 -18.43 -53.62 1.65
N LEU A 11 -18.91 -54.44 0.71
CA LEU A 11 -18.78 -54.18 -0.72
C LEU A 11 -19.54 -52.92 -1.15
N PHE A 12 -20.73 -52.69 -0.58
CA PHE A 12 -21.53 -51.51 -0.86
C PHE A 12 -20.92 -50.23 -0.27
N SER A 13 -20.32 -50.29 0.93
CA SER A 13 -19.64 -49.13 1.52
C SER A 13 -18.38 -48.75 0.73
N MET A 14 -17.65 -49.73 0.19
CA MET A 14 -16.47 -49.50 -0.66
C MET A 14 -16.83 -48.83 -1.99
N ALA A 15 -18.01 -49.16 -2.56
CA ALA A 15 -18.51 -48.53 -3.78
C ALA A 15 -18.90 -47.06 -3.58
N ILE A 16 -19.46 -46.70 -2.41
CA ILE A 16 -19.86 -45.31 -2.10
C ILE A 16 -18.63 -44.39 -1.94
N ILE A 17 -17.52 -44.91 -1.41
CA ILE A 17 -16.27 -44.16 -1.24
C ILE A 17 -15.60 -43.84 -2.60
N GLY A 18 -15.83 -44.65 -3.64
CA GLY A 18 -15.25 -44.48 -4.97
C GLY A 18 -15.84 -43.35 -5.83
N PHE A 19 -17.06 -42.87 -5.51
CA PHE A 19 -17.74 -41.81 -6.27
C PHE A 19 -17.63 -40.41 -5.63
N GLY A 20 -16.94 -40.27 -4.50
CA GLY A 20 -16.89 -39.04 -3.71
C GLY A 20 -15.95 -37.94 -4.22
N CYS A 21 -15.05 -38.22 -5.16
CA CYS A 21 -14.13 -37.20 -5.69
C CYS A 21 -14.64 -36.62 -7.01
N LYS A 22 -15.59 -35.66 -6.94
CA LYS A 22 -15.64 -34.64 -7.98
C LYS A 22 -14.33 -33.85 -7.87
N LYS A 23 -13.39 -34.06 -8.81
CA LYS A 23 -12.30 -33.11 -9.05
C LYS A 23 -12.97 -31.76 -9.30
N GLN A 24 -12.92 -30.89 -8.31
CA GLN A 24 -13.53 -29.58 -8.42
C GLN A 24 -12.88 -28.86 -9.61
N ASN A 25 -13.71 -28.30 -10.48
CA ASN A 25 -13.28 -27.38 -11.52
C ASN A 25 -12.88 -26.06 -10.84
N TYR A 26 -11.79 -26.08 -10.08
CA TYR A 26 -11.23 -24.89 -9.46
C TYR A 26 -10.60 -24.07 -10.60
N PRO A 27 -11.14 -22.89 -10.93
CA PRO A 27 -10.68 -22.11 -12.08
C PRO A 27 -9.26 -21.56 -11.93
N GLY A 28 -8.56 -21.88 -10.83
CA GLY A 28 -7.30 -21.26 -10.44
C GLY A 28 -7.56 -19.97 -9.64
N GLY A 29 -6.55 -19.53 -8.90
CA GLY A 29 -6.54 -18.20 -8.30
C GLY A 29 -5.92 -17.23 -9.29
N GLU A 30 -6.60 -16.12 -9.59
CA GLU A 30 -6.01 -15.02 -10.34
C GLU A 30 -5.20 -14.12 -9.41
N VAL A 31 -4.04 -13.68 -9.90
CA VAL A 31 -3.20 -12.75 -9.17
C VAL A 31 -3.90 -11.39 -9.07
N SER A 32 -3.87 -10.79 -7.88
CA SER A 32 -4.38 -9.43 -7.68
C SER A 32 -3.65 -8.45 -8.62
N PRO A 33 -4.36 -7.59 -9.35
CA PRO A 33 -3.72 -6.56 -10.18
C PRO A 33 -3.06 -5.46 -9.33
N PHE A 34 -3.36 -5.41 -8.02
CA PHE A 34 -2.88 -4.42 -7.09
C PHE A 34 -1.73 -4.93 -6.23
N LEU A 35 -0.60 -4.23 -6.28
CA LEU A 35 0.53 -4.41 -5.37
C LEU A 35 0.38 -3.47 -4.16
N PRO A 36 0.47 -3.95 -2.92
CA PRO A 36 0.53 -3.09 -1.74
C PRO A 36 1.80 -2.22 -1.74
N ILE A 37 1.72 -0.96 -1.28
CA ILE A 37 2.88 -0.05 -1.24
C ILE A 37 4.00 -0.62 -0.35
N PHE A 38 3.66 -1.38 0.69
CA PHE A 38 4.66 -2.07 1.51
C PHE A 38 5.57 -2.98 0.67
N ASP A 39 4.98 -3.82 -0.18
CA ASP A 39 5.72 -4.75 -1.02
C ASP A 39 6.45 -4.00 -2.15
N LEU A 40 5.80 -2.99 -2.76
CA LEU A 40 6.40 -2.11 -3.76
C LEU A 40 7.69 -1.45 -3.25
N ARG A 41 7.65 -0.83 -2.07
CA ARG A 41 8.85 -0.21 -1.46
C ARG A 41 9.94 -1.25 -1.20
N GLY A 42 9.53 -2.48 -0.87
CA GLY A 42 10.43 -3.61 -0.68
C GLY A 42 11.20 -4.00 -1.95
N LEU A 43 10.73 -3.66 -3.14
CA LEU A 43 11.45 -3.92 -4.39
C LEU A 43 12.72 -3.07 -4.50
N TYR A 44 12.72 -1.84 -3.97
CA TYR A 44 13.88 -0.95 -4.05
C TYR A 44 15.02 -1.43 -3.14
N LYS A 45 16.14 -1.82 -3.75
CA LYS A 45 17.36 -2.30 -3.05
C LYS A 45 18.56 -1.37 -3.20
N GLY A 46 18.32 -0.07 -3.41
CA GLY A 46 19.37 0.94 -3.56
C GLY A 46 19.73 1.30 -4.99
N ALA A 47 19.07 0.68 -5.98
CA ALA A 47 19.21 1.01 -7.40
C ALA A 47 17.83 1.23 -8.03
N ASP A 48 17.80 2.03 -9.10
CA ASP A 48 16.60 2.27 -9.89
C ASP A 48 16.08 0.97 -10.49
N ILE A 49 14.76 0.74 -10.39
CA ILE A 49 14.09 -0.45 -10.92
C ILE A 49 12.94 -0.03 -11.80
N THR A 50 12.92 -0.54 -13.03
CA THR A 50 11.75 -0.41 -13.91
C THR A 50 10.68 -1.40 -13.46
N LEU A 51 9.49 -0.91 -13.14
CA LEU A 51 8.38 -1.70 -12.65
C LEU A 51 7.69 -2.43 -13.81
N ASN A 52 7.51 -3.74 -13.67
CA ASN A 52 6.81 -4.57 -14.65
C ASN A 52 6.10 -5.72 -13.95
N PRO A 53 5.16 -6.42 -14.61
CA PRO A 53 4.43 -7.50 -13.97
C PRO A 53 5.33 -8.60 -13.41
N ASP A 54 6.47 -8.89 -14.04
CA ASP A 54 7.38 -9.96 -13.59
C ASP A 54 7.99 -9.66 -12.22
N ASN A 55 8.44 -8.43 -11.98
CA ASN A 55 9.00 -8.01 -10.70
C ASN A 55 7.96 -7.50 -9.69
N MET A 56 6.71 -7.32 -10.12
CA MET A 56 5.57 -6.95 -9.28
C MET A 56 4.65 -8.16 -8.96
N TYR A 57 5.15 -9.39 -9.10
CA TYR A 57 4.41 -10.61 -8.80
C TYR A 57 3.08 -10.74 -9.55
N GLY A 58 3.04 -10.28 -10.81
CA GLY A 58 1.87 -10.26 -11.69
C GLY A 58 0.95 -9.04 -11.51
N SER A 59 1.23 -8.15 -10.56
CA SER A 59 0.51 -6.89 -10.40
C SER A 59 0.99 -5.83 -11.41
N SER A 60 0.13 -4.86 -11.71
CA SER A 60 0.47 -3.71 -12.58
C SER A 60 0.16 -2.35 -11.96
N SER A 61 -0.65 -2.34 -10.91
CA SER A 61 -1.21 -1.13 -10.33
C SER A 61 -1.05 -1.08 -8.83
N ILE A 62 -1.22 0.10 -8.25
CA ILE A 62 -1.40 0.30 -6.81
C ILE A 62 -2.75 0.95 -6.54
N SER A 63 -3.31 0.72 -5.36
CA SER A 63 -4.52 1.39 -4.87
C SER A 63 -4.20 2.05 -3.55
N ALA A 64 -4.46 3.35 -3.42
CA ALA A 64 -4.06 4.11 -2.25
C ALA A 64 -4.98 5.32 -2.02
N VAL A 65 -4.82 5.95 -0.86
CA VAL A 65 -5.49 7.21 -0.51
C VAL A 65 -4.49 8.35 -0.60
N VAL A 66 -4.89 9.44 -1.24
CA VAL A 66 -4.10 10.67 -1.38
C VAL A 66 -4.01 11.38 -0.03
N VAL A 67 -2.80 11.84 0.30
CA VAL A 67 -2.52 12.61 1.52
C VAL A 67 -1.80 13.92 1.26
N SER A 68 -1.31 14.16 0.04
CA SER A 68 -0.76 15.45 -0.35
C SER A 68 -1.85 16.52 -0.44
N ASP A 69 -1.61 17.66 0.22
CA ASP A 69 -2.41 18.88 0.11
C ASP A 69 -1.60 19.98 -0.56
N HIS A 70 -1.93 20.30 -1.81
CA HIS A 70 -1.26 21.33 -2.59
C HIS A 70 -1.77 22.75 -2.29
N SER A 71 -2.87 22.91 -1.54
CA SER A 71 -3.42 24.23 -1.19
C SER A 71 -2.57 24.95 -0.15
N GLY A 72 -1.95 24.21 0.77
CA GLY A 72 -1.17 24.75 1.89
C GLY A 72 0.24 25.19 1.54
N LYS A 73 0.72 24.99 0.30
CA LYS A 73 2.09 25.31 -0.18
C LYS A 73 3.24 24.76 0.69
N ASN A 74 2.96 23.76 1.54
CA ASN A 74 3.91 23.13 2.47
C ASN A 74 4.46 21.80 1.94
N LEU A 75 4.30 21.52 0.65
CA LEU A 75 4.76 20.30 -0.01
C LEU A 75 5.61 20.66 -1.24
N PRO A 76 6.60 19.82 -1.58
CA PRO A 76 7.29 19.96 -2.86
C PRO A 76 6.29 19.97 -4.02
N SER A 77 6.47 20.92 -4.95
CA SER A 77 5.55 21.10 -6.06
C SER A 77 5.52 19.86 -6.96
N GLY A 78 4.32 19.44 -7.34
CA GLY A 78 4.11 18.41 -8.36
C GLY A 78 4.30 16.96 -7.91
N LEU A 79 4.43 16.71 -6.60
CA LEU A 79 4.42 15.36 -6.04
C LEU A 79 3.02 14.99 -5.53
N LEU A 80 2.43 13.96 -6.13
CA LEU A 80 1.28 13.27 -5.56
C LEU A 80 1.77 12.30 -4.48
N ILE A 81 1.33 12.46 -3.24
CA ILE A 81 1.71 11.57 -2.13
C ILE A 81 0.50 10.72 -1.77
N VAL A 82 0.69 9.41 -1.80
CA VAL A 82 -0.37 8.43 -1.51
C VAL A 82 0.10 7.42 -0.49
N GLN A 83 -0.84 6.88 0.30
CA GLN A 83 -0.56 5.86 1.30
C GLN A 83 -1.61 4.75 1.34
N ASP A 84 -1.19 3.57 1.78
CA ASP A 84 -2.07 2.44 2.06
C ASP A 84 -1.55 1.58 3.22
N LYS A 85 -2.41 0.68 3.72
CA LYS A 85 -2.11 -0.25 4.82
C LYS A 85 -2.57 -1.68 4.54
N LYS A 86 -2.67 -2.08 3.27
CA LYS A 86 -3.26 -3.36 2.83
C LYS A 86 -2.44 -4.55 3.30
N ARG A 87 -1.10 -4.42 3.33
CA ARG A 87 -0.19 -5.49 3.73
C ARG A 87 0.16 -5.36 5.22
N LEU A 88 -0.14 -6.41 5.99
CA LEU A 88 0.20 -6.53 7.42
C LEU A 88 -0.30 -5.36 8.30
N SER A 89 -1.31 -4.61 7.84
CA SER A 89 -1.78 -3.37 8.46
C SER A 89 -0.68 -2.30 8.64
N GLN A 90 0.41 -2.40 7.89
CA GLN A 90 1.52 -1.47 7.98
C GLN A 90 1.30 -0.30 7.02
N LEU A 91 1.11 0.89 7.59
CA LEU A 91 0.95 2.11 6.79
C LEU A 91 2.25 2.41 6.06
N ARG A 92 2.18 2.52 4.73
CA ARG A 92 3.30 2.92 3.87
C ARG A 92 2.84 3.91 2.83
N GLY A 93 3.75 4.83 2.52
CA GLY A 93 3.54 5.89 1.55
C GLY A 93 4.47 5.79 0.35
N ILE A 94 4.07 6.39 -0.75
CA ILE A 94 4.92 6.57 -1.93
C ILE A 94 4.60 7.91 -2.58
N ALA A 95 5.62 8.54 -3.18
CA ALA A 95 5.48 9.78 -3.92
C ALA A 95 5.52 9.52 -5.43
N ILE A 96 4.74 10.29 -6.19
CA ILE A 96 4.62 10.16 -7.65
C ILE A 96 4.71 11.56 -8.24
N PRO A 97 5.78 11.88 -9.00
CA PRO A 97 5.90 13.16 -9.67
C PRO A 97 4.93 13.22 -10.86
N LEU A 98 3.84 13.99 -10.69
CA LEU A 98 2.85 14.25 -11.74
C LEU A 98 2.91 15.70 -12.27
N GLY A 99 3.83 16.52 -11.74
CA GLY A 99 3.91 17.93 -12.10
C GLY A 99 2.63 18.68 -11.71
N ALA A 100 2.17 19.62 -12.53
CA ALA A 100 0.98 20.42 -12.25
C ALA A 100 -0.28 19.57 -11.99
N ASP A 101 -0.35 18.35 -12.54
CA ASP A 101 -1.50 17.46 -12.41
C ASP A 101 -1.66 16.88 -11.01
N ALA A 102 -0.61 16.88 -10.18
CA ALA A 102 -0.71 16.46 -8.78
C ALA A 102 -1.77 17.27 -8.00
N ALA A 103 -1.89 18.57 -8.30
CA ALA A 103 -2.85 19.47 -7.66
C ALA A 103 -4.33 19.15 -7.97
N LYS A 104 -4.61 18.27 -8.93
CA LYS A 104 -5.98 17.82 -9.24
C LYS A 104 -6.53 16.88 -8.15
N TYR A 105 -5.67 16.29 -7.34
CA TYR A 105 -6.03 15.33 -6.30
C TYR A 105 -5.91 15.97 -4.92
N VAL A 106 -6.87 15.68 -4.05
CA VAL A 106 -6.95 16.26 -2.70
C VAL A 106 -6.90 15.16 -1.64
N PRO A 107 -6.50 15.47 -0.39
CA PRO A 107 -6.48 14.50 0.68
C PRO A 107 -7.83 13.80 0.84
N GLY A 108 -7.81 12.46 0.91
CA GLY A 108 -9.02 11.63 1.03
C GLY A 108 -9.53 11.09 -0.30
N ASP A 109 -8.96 11.49 -1.43
CA ASP A 109 -9.20 10.82 -2.71
C ASP A 109 -8.64 9.40 -2.68
N SER A 110 -9.44 8.43 -3.09
CA SER A 110 -8.98 7.08 -3.36
C SER A 110 -8.60 6.99 -4.82
N VAL A 111 -7.37 6.57 -5.10
CA VAL A 111 -6.83 6.47 -6.45
C VAL A 111 -6.36 5.05 -6.74
N VAL A 112 -6.50 4.66 -8.00
CA VAL A 112 -5.85 3.51 -8.61
C VAL A 112 -4.86 4.04 -9.63
N ILE A 113 -3.61 3.61 -9.51
CA ILE A 113 -2.52 4.11 -10.34
C ILE A 113 -1.87 2.91 -11.03
N ASN A 114 -1.87 2.91 -12.36
CA ASN A 114 -1.05 1.97 -13.11
C ASN A 114 0.42 2.43 -13.02
N VAL A 115 1.26 1.57 -12.45
CA VAL A 115 2.68 1.87 -12.19
C VAL A 115 3.62 1.07 -13.10
N SER A 116 3.08 0.21 -13.95
CA SER A 116 3.85 -0.56 -14.92
C SER A 116 4.55 0.36 -15.93
N GLY A 117 5.81 0.09 -16.23
CA GLY A 117 6.69 0.95 -17.01
C GLY A 117 7.28 2.13 -16.25
N GLY A 118 6.79 2.42 -15.04
CA GLY A 118 7.38 3.43 -14.16
C GLY A 118 8.73 3.01 -13.60
N ILE A 119 9.51 3.97 -13.11
CA ILE A 119 10.84 3.72 -12.53
C ILE A 119 10.78 4.02 -11.03
N LEU A 120 10.92 3.00 -10.19
CA LEU A 120 11.07 3.13 -8.75
C LEU A 120 12.50 3.60 -8.44
N SER A 121 12.63 4.81 -7.91
CA SER A 121 13.91 5.52 -7.77
C SER A 121 13.90 6.42 -6.54
N ARG A 122 15.08 6.70 -5.98
CA ARG A 122 15.24 7.68 -4.90
C ARG A 122 15.76 8.99 -5.48
N VAL A 123 14.96 10.05 -5.37
CA VAL A 123 15.27 11.40 -5.86
C VAL A 123 15.21 12.36 -4.68
N ASP A 124 16.30 13.07 -4.41
CA ASP A 124 16.43 14.01 -3.29
C ASP A 124 16.06 13.40 -1.92
N GLY A 125 16.40 12.12 -1.73
CA GLY A 125 16.09 11.40 -0.49
C GLY A 125 14.62 10.97 -0.35
N ILE A 126 13.80 11.09 -1.40
CA ILE A 126 12.42 10.60 -1.43
C ILE A 126 12.32 9.42 -2.39
N LEU A 127 11.73 8.31 -1.94
CA LEU A 127 11.38 7.17 -2.80
C LEU A 127 10.15 7.51 -3.64
N GLN A 128 10.32 7.48 -4.96
CA GLN A 128 9.34 7.93 -5.94
C GLN A 128 9.15 6.91 -7.07
N ILE A 129 7.98 6.93 -7.72
CA ILE A 129 7.73 6.21 -8.97
C ILE A 129 7.73 7.22 -10.13
N LYS A 130 8.85 7.33 -10.84
CA LYS A 130 9.01 8.24 -11.98
C LYS A 130 8.33 7.68 -13.23
N GLY A 131 8.05 8.56 -14.19
CA GLY A 131 7.57 8.16 -15.52
C GLY A 131 6.10 7.75 -15.58
N ILE A 132 5.32 8.05 -14.54
CA ILE A 132 3.88 7.78 -14.53
C ILE A 132 3.15 8.92 -15.25
N ALA A 133 2.42 8.58 -16.31
CA ALA A 133 1.57 9.54 -17.01
C ALA A 133 0.37 9.94 -16.14
N PRO A 134 -0.11 11.19 -16.17
CA PRO A 134 -1.29 11.59 -15.40
C PRO A 134 -2.55 10.78 -15.72
N THR A 135 -2.68 10.31 -16.97
CA THR A 135 -3.78 9.45 -17.42
C THR A 135 -3.77 8.06 -16.79
N ALA A 136 -2.65 7.64 -16.19
CA ALA A 136 -2.55 6.38 -15.46
C ALA A 136 -3.16 6.46 -14.04
N VAL A 137 -3.52 7.67 -13.57
CA VAL A 137 -4.03 7.92 -12.21
C VAL A 137 -5.53 8.13 -12.24
N ASN A 138 -6.27 7.08 -11.86
CA ASN A 138 -7.72 7.08 -11.84
C ASN A 138 -8.25 7.30 -10.43
N ARG A 139 -9.05 8.34 -10.24
CA ARG A 139 -9.78 8.55 -8.99
C ARG A 139 -11.00 7.63 -8.97
N VAL A 140 -11.08 6.78 -7.96
CA VAL A 140 -12.17 5.79 -7.82
C VAL A 140 -13.16 6.17 -6.74
N ALA A 141 -12.76 7.01 -5.78
CA ALA A 141 -13.66 7.57 -4.78
C ALA A 141 -13.07 8.85 -4.18
N GLN A 142 -13.91 9.61 -3.46
CA GLN A 142 -13.54 10.85 -2.79
C GLN A 142 -13.92 10.79 -1.30
N ASN A 143 -13.42 11.75 -0.52
CA ASN A 143 -13.78 11.95 0.89
C ASN A 143 -13.62 10.70 1.77
N LYS A 144 -12.61 9.87 1.50
CA LYS A 144 -12.29 8.73 2.35
C LYS A 144 -11.65 9.22 3.64
N PRO A 145 -12.05 8.68 4.81
CA PRO A 145 -11.46 9.07 6.07
C PRO A 145 -10.00 8.64 6.11
N ILE A 146 -9.11 9.59 6.38
CA ILE A 146 -7.69 9.31 6.62
C ILE A 146 -7.49 9.21 8.14
N ALA A 147 -7.18 8.01 8.62
CA ALA A 147 -6.87 7.80 10.03
C ALA A 147 -5.59 8.55 10.41
N LYS A 148 -5.65 9.36 11.48
CA LYS A 148 -4.49 10.10 12.00
C LYS A 148 -3.51 9.11 12.62
N ASN A 149 -2.37 8.90 11.97
CA ASN A 149 -1.30 8.05 12.53
C ASN A 149 -0.49 8.85 13.55
N ARG A 150 -0.74 8.62 14.84
CA ARG A 150 -0.11 9.34 15.95
C ARG A 150 1.25 8.73 16.29
N VAL A 151 2.34 9.46 16.05
CA VAL A 151 3.71 8.91 16.17
C VAL A 151 4.61 9.90 16.94
N PRO A 152 5.35 9.45 17.98
CA PRO A 152 6.38 10.27 18.61
C PRO A 152 7.54 10.53 17.66
N SER A 153 8.16 11.71 17.71
CA SER A 153 9.30 12.07 16.86
C SER A 153 10.48 11.09 16.99
N SER A 154 10.70 10.52 18.18
CA SER A 154 11.75 9.52 18.42
C SER A 154 11.60 8.26 17.55
N PHE A 155 10.37 7.85 17.21
CA PHE A 155 10.14 6.68 16.36
C PHE A 155 10.45 7.00 14.89
N ILE A 156 10.18 8.24 14.47
CA ILE A 156 10.52 8.72 13.13
C ILE A 156 12.04 8.81 12.99
N LEU A 157 12.74 9.29 14.01
CA LEU A 157 14.20 9.35 14.02
C LEU A 157 14.84 7.97 14.00
N ALA A 158 14.28 7.01 14.73
CA ALA A 158 14.79 5.64 14.79
C ALA A 158 14.61 4.87 13.47
N ASP A 159 13.54 5.14 12.73
CA ASP A 159 13.25 4.47 11.45
C ASP A 159 12.50 5.41 10.47
N PRO A 160 13.18 6.38 9.84
CA PRO A 160 12.53 7.36 8.97
C PRO A 160 11.88 6.71 7.74
N ASN A 161 12.46 5.61 7.24
CA ASN A 161 11.96 4.89 6.06
C ASN A 161 10.58 4.27 6.26
N LYS A 162 10.20 3.93 7.50
CA LYS A 162 8.87 3.42 7.83
C LYS A 162 7.78 4.48 7.70
N TYR A 163 8.14 5.74 7.90
CA TYR A 163 7.24 6.88 8.03
C TYR A 163 7.25 7.80 6.81
N GLU A 164 8.23 7.63 5.92
CA GLU A 164 8.34 8.34 4.64
C GLU A 164 7.03 8.31 3.83
N SER A 165 6.66 9.48 3.30
CA SER A 165 5.49 9.69 2.44
C SER A 165 4.15 9.30 3.06
N THR A 166 4.05 9.25 4.40
CA THR A 166 2.80 8.99 5.12
C THR A 166 2.28 10.23 5.85
N LEU A 167 0.97 10.32 6.05
CA LEU A 167 0.36 11.35 6.89
C LEU A 167 0.47 10.96 8.37
N LEU A 168 1.14 11.81 9.15
CA LEU A 168 1.39 11.60 10.56
C LEU A 168 0.90 12.78 11.39
N ALA A 169 0.51 12.50 12.62
CA ALA A 169 0.36 13.49 13.67
C ALA A 169 1.48 13.26 14.70
N ILE A 170 2.42 14.19 14.81
CA ILE A 170 3.46 14.13 15.82
C ILE A 170 2.81 14.30 17.20
N VAL A 171 3.10 13.39 18.12
CA VAL A 171 2.57 13.42 19.49
C VAL A 171 3.70 13.41 20.50
N LYS A 172 3.39 13.88 21.72
CA LYS A 172 4.36 13.99 22.81
C LYS A 172 5.58 14.85 22.42
N GLY A 173 5.34 15.90 21.64
CA GLY A 173 6.33 16.96 21.48
C GLY A 173 6.48 17.73 22.79
N GLY A 174 7.73 18.01 23.16
CA GLY A 174 8.09 18.84 24.30
C GLY A 174 9.33 19.65 23.94
N PHE A 175 9.64 20.66 24.75
CA PHE A 175 10.86 21.44 24.60
C PHE A 175 11.91 20.90 25.56
N ASP A 176 13.16 20.91 25.13
CA ASP A 176 14.33 20.63 25.96
C ASP A 176 15.37 21.74 25.72
N PRO A 177 15.62 22.63 26.71
CA PRO A 177 15.01 22.66 28.05
C PRO A 177 13.52 23.05 28.02
N LEU A 178 12.79 22.73 29.10
CA LEU A 178 11.41 23.17 29.27
C LEU A 178 11.33 24.71 29.32
N PRO A 179 10.32 25.35 28.70
CA PRO A 179 10.22 26.80 28.70
C PRO A 179 9.93 27.28 30.12
N THR A 180 10.59 28.35 30.53
CA THR A 180 10.29 29.05 31.78
C THR A 180 9.07 29.95 31.61
N PRO A 181 8.37 30.34 32.69
CA PRO A 181 7.18 31.20 32.59
C PRO A 181 7.40 32.54 31.88
N THR A 182 8.64 33.00 31.78
CA THR A 182 9.04 34.25 31.10
C THR A 182 9.43 34.06 29.64
N ASP A 183 9.53 32.81 29.17
CA ASP A 183 9.94 32.52 27.80
C ASP A 183 8.82 32.88 26.82
N VAL A 184 9.17 33.65 25.79
CA VAL A 184 8.26 33.99 24.69
C VAL A 184 8.50 32.99 23.56
N LEU A 185 7.50 32.13 23.30
CA LEU A 185 7.52 31.24 22.15
C LEU A 185 6.98 31.98 20.92
N SER A 186 7.84 32.28 19.94
CA SER A 186 7.45 32.82 18.63
C SER A 186 7.77 31.79 17.53
N GLY A 187 6.78 31.48 16.69
CA GLY A 187 6.89 30.57 15.54
C GLY A 187 6.87 31.31 14.21
#